data_AF-A0A923QZ17-F1
#
_entry.id   AF-A0A923QZ17-F1
#
_cell.length_a   1.000
_cell.length_b   1.000
_cell.length_c   1.000
_cell.angle_alpha   90.00
_cell.angle_beta   90.00
_cell.angle_gamma   90.00
#
_symmetry.space_group_name_H-M   'P 1'
#
loop_
_entity.id
_entity.type
_entity.pdbx_description
1 polymer ?
#
loop_
_entity_poly.entity_id
_entity_poly.type
_entity_poly.pdbx_seq_one_letter_code
_entity_poly.pdbx_strand_id
1 'polypeptide(L)' 'MKDFKDLDVFIQSRLLVKEVYKVTSIFPKEEVYSLTNQIRRSSVSILSNIAEGMGRQ' A
#
# COMPACT_ATOMS: atom_id res chain seq x y z
N MET A 1 -1.65 23.84 -6.61
CA MET A 1 -2.01 22.85 -5.57
C MET A 1 -1.12 21.63 -5.82
N LYS A 2 -0.32 21.20 -4.84
CA LYS A 2 0.46 19.95 -5.00
C LYS A 2 -0.51 18.77 -4.98
N ASP A 3 -0.39 17.86 -5.94
CA ASP A 3 -1.15 16.61 -5.93
C ASP A 3 -0.52 15.71 -4.85
N PHE A 4 -1.30 14.83 -4.20
CA PHE A 4 -0.77 13.84 -3.26
C PHE A 4 0.28 12.93 -3.91
N LYS A 5 0.22 12.79 -5.24
CA LYS A 5 1.20 12.06 -6.04
C LYS A 5 2.60 12.65 -6.00
N ASP A 6 2.73 13.93 -5.66
CA ASP A 6 4.01 14.64 -5.56
C ASP A 6 4.65 14.51 -4.16
N LEU A 7 3.96 13.92 -3.19
CA LEU A 7 4.52 13.70 -1.86
C LEU A 7 5.53 12.56 -1.88
N ASP A 8 6.72 12.80 -1.33
CA ASP A 8 7.74 11.76 -1.16
C ASP A 8 7.18 10.56 -0.38
N VAL A 9 6.42 10.79 0.69
CA VAL A 9 5.78 9.73 1.48
C VAL A 9 4.77 8.90 0.67
N PHE A 10 4.06 9.51 -0.28
CA PHE A 10 3.15 8.80 -1.18
C PHE A 10 3.93 7.93 -2.17
N ILE A 11 5.03 8.46 -2.74
CA ILE A 11 5.92 7.72 -3.63
C ILE A 11 6.52 6.52 -2.89
N GLN A 12 7.05 6.71 -1.68
CA GLN A 12 7.59 5.63 -0.86
C GLN A 12 6.54 4.58 -0.50
N SER A 13 5.32 5.01 -0.17
CA SER A 13 4.21 4.08 0.11
C SER A 13 3.85 3.25 -1.13
N ARG A 14 3.89 3.84 -2.33
CA ARG A 14 3.67 3.11 -3.60
C ARG A 14 4.74 2.04 -3.83
N LEU A 15 6.00 2.35 -3.54
CA LEU A 15 7.10 1.39 -3.63
C LEU A 15 6.93 0.26 -2.60
N LEU A 16 6.54 0.60 -1.37
CA LEU A 16 6.24 -0.37 -0.32
C LEU A 16 5.16 -1.38 -0.76
N VAL A 17 4.05 -0.91 -1.35
CA VAL A 17 3.01 -1.81 -1.86
C VAL A 17 3.56 -2.78 -2.91
N LYS A 18 4.40 -2.31 -3.85
CA LYS A 18 5.02 -3.18 -4.85
C LYS A 18 5.88 -4.27 -4.20
N GLU A 19 6.72 -3.91 -3.23
CA GLU A 19 7.56 -4.88 -2.51
C GLU A 19 6.73 -5.84 -1.68
N VAL A 20 5.65 -5.38 -1.02
CA VAL A 20 4.72 -6.25 -0.30
C VAL A 20 4.08 -7.28 -1.22
N TYR A 21 3.63 -6.87 -2.41
CA TYR A 21 3.06 -7.81 -3.38
C TYR A 21 4.08 -8.85 -3.87
N LYS A 22 5.33 -8.43 -4.07
CA LYS A 22 6.45 -9.29 -4.47
C LYS A 22 6.86 -10.28 -3.38
N VAL A 23 6.94 -9.85 -2.12
CA VAL A 23 7.28 -10.75 -0.99
C VAL A 23 6.13 -11.71 -0.70
N THR A 24 4.89 -11.23 -0.75
CA THR A 24 3.72 -12.10 -0.49
C THR A 24 3.39 -13.03 -1.65
N SER A 25 3.97 -12.87 -2.84
CA SER A 25 3.73 -13.79 -3.96
C SER A 25 4.40 -15.16 -3.80
N ILE A 26 5.37 -15.28 -2.89
CA ILE A 26 6.05 -16.56 -2.59
C ILE A 26 5.44 -17.28 -1.38
N PHE A 27 4.38 -16.72 -0.78
CA PHE A 27 3.71 -17.36 0.35
C PHE A 27 2.97 -18.63 -0.10
N PRO A 28 2.76 -19.60 0.81
CA PRO A 28 1.95 -20.77 0.51
C PRO A 28 0.53 -20.40 0.07
N LYS A 29 -0.10 -21.24 -0.75
CA LYS A 29 -1.43 -20.94 -1.32
C LYS A 29 -2.52 -20.89 -0.24
N GLU A 30 -2.31 -21.61 0.85
CA GLU A 30 -3.20 -21.62 2.01
C GLU A 30 -3.29 -20.23 2.68
N GLU A 31 -2.25 -19.41 2.56
CA GLU A 31 -2.18 -18.07 3.17
C GLU A 31 -2.82 -16.96 2.32
N VAL A 32 -3.32 -17.28 1.12
CA VAL A 32 -3.86 -16.28 0.19
C VAL A 32 -4.97 -15.44 0.83
N TYR A 33 -5.89 -16.09 1.54
CA TYR A 33 -7.01 -15.41 2.21
C TYR A 33 -6.72 -15.03 3.67
N SER A 34 -5.61 -15.51 4.23
CA SER A 34 -5.15 -15.22 5.58
C SER A 34 -4.09 -14.11 5.54
N LEU A 35 -2.81 -14.44 5.71
CA LEU A 35 -1.75 -13.47 5.93
C LEU A 35 -1.51 -12.61 4.68
N THR A 36 -1.59 -13.21 3.48
CA THR A 36 -1.35 -12.51 2.21
C THR A 36 -2.33 -11.37 2.01
N ASN A 37 -3.64 -11.62 2.19
CA ASN A 37 -4.66 -10.61 2.02
C ASN A 37 -4.56 -9.50 3.08
N GLN A 38 -4.30 -9.85 4.34
CA GLN A 38 -4.15 -8.88 5.42
C GLN A 38 -2.96 -7.93 5.21
N ILE A 39 -1.80 -8.46 4.83
CA ILE A 39 -0.60 -7.65 4.57
C ILE A 39 -0.80 -6.76 3.34
N ARG A 40 -1.35 -7.31 2.23
CA ARG A 40 -1.60 -6.52 1.02
C ARG A 40 -2.58 -5.38 1.28
N ARG A 41 -3.71 -5.65 1.93
CA ARG A 41 -4.72 -4.62 2.23
C ARG A 41 -4.19 -3.54 3.17
N SER A 42 -3.45 -3.90 4.22
CA SER A 42 -2.85 -2.91 5.13
C SER A 42 -1.84 -2.03 4.40
N SER A 43 -1.00 -2.59 3.52
CA SER A 43 -0.05 -1.79 2.72
C SER A 43 -0.76 -0.79 1.78
N VAL A 44 -1.85 -1.20 1.12
CA VAL A 44 -2.65 -0.32 0.24
C VAL A 44 -3.36 0.77 1.04
N SER A 45 -3.81 0.46 2.26
CA SER A 45 -4.48 1.41 3.15
C SER A 45 -3.59 2.62 3.47
N ILE A 46 -2.26 2.45 3.55
CA ILE A 46 -1.33 3.57 3.77
C ILE A 46 -1.42 4.59 2.62
N LEU A 47 -1.41 4.16 1.35
CA LEU A 47 -1.61 5.07 0.21
C LEU A 47 -2.95 5.79 0.28
N SER A 48 -4.02 5.03 0.53
CA SER A 48 -5.37 5.58 0.56
C SER A 48 -5.52 6.65 1.63
N ASN A 49 -4.97 6.43 2.83
CA ASN A 49 -5.01 7.40 3.92
C ASN A 49 -4.20 8.67 3.61
N ILE A 50 -3.05 8.55 2.92
CA ILE A 50 -2.27 9.73 2.50
C ILE A 50 -3.05 10.57 1.48
N ALA A 51 -3.63 9.92 0.47
CA ALA A 51 -4.41 10.59 -0.56
C ALA A 51 -5.67 11.25 0.02
N GLU A 52 -6.38 10.54 0.89
CA GLU A 52 -7.56 11.06 1.58
C GLU A 52 -7.22 12.22 2.52
N GLY A 53 -6.14 12.12 3.29
CA GLY A 53 -5.69 13.17 4.21
C GLY A 53 -5.35 14.48 3.48
N MET A 54 -4.74 14.40 2.30
CA MET A 54 -4.49 15.58 1.46
C MET A 54 -5.76 16.15 0.81
N GLY A 55 -6.72 15.30 0.43
CA GLY A 55 -7.98 15.77 -0.15
C GLY A 55 -8.94 16.42 0.85
N ARG A 56 -8.67 16.28 2.16
CA ARG A 56 -9.42 16.91 3.25
C ARG A 56 -8.86 18.28 3.67
N GLN A 57 -7.71 18.70 3.13
CA GLN A 57 -7.12 20.03 3.33
C GLN A 57 -7.44 20.96 2.15
#